data_AF-A0AAD7G7F4-F1
#
_entry.id   AF-A0AAD7G7F4-F1
#
_cell.length_a   1.000
_cell.length_b   1.000
_cell.length_c   1.000
_cell.angle_alpha   90.00
_cell.angle_beta   90.00
_cell.angle_gamma   90.00
#
_symmetry.space_group_name_H-M   'P 1'
#
loop_
_entity.id
_entity.type
_entity.pdbx_description
1 polymer ?
#
loop_
_entity_poly.entity_id
_entity_poly.type
_entity_poly.pdbx_seq_one_letter_code
_entity_poly.pdbx_strand_id
1 'polypeptide(L)'
;PAGYLFLCPCEELQSNEPNRYKHPDCPAYWSLDPSGAPHLNTEEAENLGFPSIELTMSVRLNAWDARVYEGLRQFHEGKGFDPYSQEIARHLEYPLFQVSERLEASFAHGENI
;
A
#
# COMPACT_ATOMS: atom_id res chain seq x y z
N PRO A 1 19.56 -8.24 -24.70
CA PRO A 1 18.30 -7.48 -24.90
C PRO A 1 18.05 -6.57 -23.69
N ALA A 2 17.48 -5.38 -23.88
CA ALA A 2 16.98 -4.62 -22.73
C ALA A 2 15.70 -5.31 -22.25
N GLY A 3 15.59 -5.53 -20.93
CA GLY A 3 14.39 -6.09 -20.30
C GLY A 3 13.88 -5.11 -19.24
N TYR A 4 12.57 -5.13 -19.03
CA TYR A 4 11.85 -4.32 -18.06
C TYR A 4 11.31 -5.24 -16.97
N LEU A 5 11.50 -4.86 -15.71
CA LEU A 5 10.93 -5.55 -14.56
C LEU A 5 9.60 -4.89 -14.20
N PHE A 6 8.54 -5.67 -14.17
CA PHE A 6 7.21 -5.22 -13.75
C PHE A 6 6.86 -5.79 -12.39
N LEU A 7 6.25 -4.94 -11.56
CA LEU A 7 5.66 -5.33 -10.29
C LEU A 7 4.19 -5.65 -10.53
N CYS A 8 3.71 -6.81 -10.08
CA CYS A 8 2.29 -7.10 -10.14
C CYS A 8 1.50 -6.10 -9.25
N PRO A 9 0.28 -5.70 -9.67
CA PRO A 9 -0.54 -4.77 -8.92
C PRO A 9 -0.78 -5.22 -7.48
N CYS A 10 -0.76 -4.25 -6.55
CA CYS A 10 -0.94 -4.47 -5.11
C CYS A 10 -2.29 -5.13 -4.75
N GLU A 11 -3.28 -5.03 -5.65
CA GLU A 11 -4.60 -5.66 -5.53
C GLU A 11 -4.51 -7.20 -5.45
N GLU A 12 -3.51 -7.79 -6.09
CA GLU A 12 -3.23 -9.23 -6.04
C GLU A 12 -2.45 -9.64 -4.78
N LEU A 13 -1.90 -8.64 -4.04
CA LEU A 13 -1.15 -8.83 -2.80
C LEU A 13 -2.03 -8.89 -1.55
N GLN A 14 -3.35 -8.81 -1.72
CA GLN A 14 -4.32 -8.88 -0.63
C GLN A 14 -4.41 -10.32 -0.08
N SER A 15 -3.40 -10.70 0.71
CA SER A 15 -3.52 -11.79 1.67
C SER A 15 -4.74 -11.53 2.54
N ASN A 16 -5.64 -12.51 2.63
CA ASN A 16 -6.82 -12.47 3.49
C ASN A 16 -6.50 -12.35 5.00
N GLU A 17 -5.22 -12.39 5.37
CA GLU A 17 -4.73 -12.17 6.72
C GLU A 17 -3.81 -10.95 6.77
N PRO A 18 -4.24 -9.81 7.33
CA PRO A 18 -3.37 -8.68 7.59
C PRO A 18 -2.43 -9.03 8.75
N ASN A 19 -1.27 -9.59 8.44
CA ASN A 19 -0.22 -9.82 9.42
C ASN A 19 0.75 -8.64 9.41
N ARG A 20 0.82 -7.90 10.53
CA ARG A 20 1.73 -6.74 10.72
C ARG A 20 3.22 -7.06 10.53
N TYR A 21 3.57 -8.34 10.46
CA TYR A 21 4.94 -8.84 10.34
C TYR A 21 5.20 -9.68 9.08
N LYS A 22 4.16 -10.02 8.29
CA LYS A 22 4.38 -10.65 7.00
C LYS A 22 4.38 -9.59 5.92
N HIS A 23 5.53 -9.41 5.32
CA HIS A 23 5.63 -8.76 4.04
C HIS A 23 4.98 -9.66 2.99
N PRO A 24 3.95 -9.20 2.25
CA PRO A 24 3.45 -9.99 1.15
C PRO A 24 4.56 -10.14 0.10
N ASP A 25 4.70 -11.35 -0.44
CA ASP A 25 5.51 -11.59 -1.63
C ASP A 25 4.96 -10.71 -2.74
N CYS A 26 5.80 -9.88 -3.36
CA CYS A 26 5.39 -9.06 -4.49
C CYS A 26 5.79 -9.81 -5.76
N PRO A 27 4.85 -10.46 -6.48
CA PRO A 27 5.20 -11.15 -7.70
C PRO A 27 5.69 -10.10 -8.69
N ALA A 28 6.78 -10.44 -9.36
CA ALA A 28 7.37 -9.63 -10.40
C ALA A 28 7.67 -10.51 -11.59
N TYR A 29 7.64 -9.93 -12.78
CA TYR A 29 7.96 -10.63 -14.01
C TYR A 29 8.77 -9.72 -14.93
N TRP A 30 9.52 -10.36 -15.82
CA TRP A 30 10.27 -9.66 -16.85
C TRP A 30 9.43 -9.54 -18.12
N SER A 31 9.58 -8.43 -18.84
CA SER A 31 9.11 -8.31 -20.22
C SER A 31 10.17 -7.63 -21.08
N LEU A 32 10.17 -7.97 -22.37
CA LEU A 32 11.00 -7.26 -23.36
C LEU A 32 10.28 -6.02 -23.92
N ASP A 33 8.97 -5.90 -23.68
CA ASP A 33 8.17 -4.78 -24.14
C ASP A 33 7.94 -3.78 -22.99
N PRO A 34 8.06 -2.46 -23.25
CA PRO A 34 7.78 -1.42 -22.25
C PRO A 34 6.33 -1.38 -21.74
N SER A 35 5.39 -2.03 -22.44
CA SER A 35 4.00 -2.19 -21.98
C SER A 35 3.84 -3.27 -20.92
N GLY A 36 4.84 -4.15 -20.76
CA GLY A 36 4.80 -5.29 -19.87
C GLY A 36 4.25 -6.56 -20.49
N ALA A 37 3.70 -6.51 -21.71
CA ALA A 37 3.19 -7.69 -22.39
C ALA A 37 4.03 -8.05 -23.64
N PRO A 38 4.36 -9.34 -23.86
CA PRO A 38 4.03 -10.50 -23.04
C PRO A 38 4.94 -10.62 -21.80
N HIS A 39 4.43 -11.32 -20.78
CA HIS A 39 5.21 -11.69 -19.61
C HIS A 39 6.16 -12.82 -19.99
N LEU A 40 7.43 -12.69 -19.62
CA LEU A 40 8.36 -13.81 -19.67
C LEU A 40 8.11 -14.72 -18.47
N ASN A 41 8.03 -16.03 -18.73
CA ASN A 41 8.10 -16.99 -17.64
C ASN A 41 9.53 -17.10 -17.09
N THR A 42 9.69 -17.78 -15.95
CA THR A 42 10.98 -17.88 -15.26
C THR A 42 12.08 -18.48 -16.15
N GLU A 43 11.77 -19.55 -16.90
CA GLU A 43 12.74 -20.23 -17.76
C GLU A 43 13.16 -19.33 -18.94
N GLU A 44 12.21 -18.62 -19.56
CA GLU A 44 12.50 -17.66 -20.62
C GLU A 44 13.39 -16.52 -20.12
N ALA A 45 13.09 -15.99 -18.93
CA ALA A 45 13.88 -14.93 -18.32
C ALA A 45 15.31 -15.38 -18.01
N GLU A 46 15.48 -16.56 -17.42
CA GLU A 46 16.79 -17.15 -17.10
C GLU A 46 17.62 -17.44 -18.36
N ASN A 47 16.99 -18.01 -19.41
CA ASN A 47 17.66 -18.26 -20.69
C ASN A 47 18.13 -16.98 -21.38
N LEU A 48 17.45 -15.86 -21.14
CA LEU A 48 17.84 -14.53 -21.62
C LEU A 48 18.86 -13.83 -20.70
N GLY A 49 19.24 -14.46 -19.59
CA GLY A 49 20.21 -13.95 -18.61
C GLY A 49 19.63 -12.95 -17.62
N PHE A 50 18.31 -12.86 -17.48
CA PHE A 50 17.69 -12.04 -16.45
C PHE A 50 17.73 -12.76 -15.09
N PRO A 51 17.98 -12.02 -13.99
CA PRO A 51 18.02 -12.63 -12.67
C PRO A 51 16.62 -13.01 -12.20
N SER A 52 16.54 -14.07 -11.40
CA SER A 52 15.39 -14.33 -10.56
C SER A 52 15.33 -13.27 -9.45
N ILE A 53 14.15 -12.69 -9.24
CA ILE A 53 13.96 -11.62 -8.26
C ILE A 53 12.83 -12.02 -7.33
N GLU A 54 13.14 -12.05 -6.04
CA GLU A 54 12.14 -12.09 -4.97
C GLU A 54 12.00 -10.67 -4.40
N LEU A 55 10.80 -10.12 -4.47
CA LEU A 55 10.50 -8.80 -3.92
C LEU A 55 9.64 -8.93 -2.67
N THR A 56 9.99 -8.13 -1.68
CA THR A 56 9.33 -8.10 -0.38
C THR A 56 8.82 -6.69 -0.12
N MET A 57 7.51 -6.53 0.06
CA MET A 57 6.94 -5.21 0.33
C MET A 57 6.78 -4.97 1.84
N SER A 58 7.35 -3.87 2.34
CA SER A 58 7.14 -3.43 3.73
C SER A 58 6.25 -2.19 3.78
N VAL A 59 5.07 -2.34 4.39
CA VAL A 59 4.19 -1.21 4.69
C VAL A 59 4.44 -0.82 6.15
N ARG A 60 5.08 0.33 6.36
CA ARG A 60 5.24 0.91 7.69
C ARG A 60 4.10 1.89 7.94
N LEU A 61 3.20 1.53 8.85
CA LEU A 61 2.22 2.47 9.39
C LEU A 61 2.86 3.17 10.57
N ASN A 62 3.15 4.46 10.42
CA ASN A 62 3.50 5.29 11.56
C ASN A 62 2.20 5.64 12.28
N ALA A 63 2.01 5.07 13.47
CA ALA A 63 0.93 5.50 14.33
C ALA A 63 1.28 6.86 14.94
N TRP A 64 0.33 7.80 14.84
CA TRP A 64 0.36 9.02 15.63
C TRP A 64 -0.28 8.75 16.99
N ASP A 65 0.31 9.29 18.05
CA ASP A 65 -0.31 9.24 19.36
C ASP A 65 -1.56 10.14 19.41
N ALA A 66 -2.36 9.96 20.46
CA ALA A 66 -3.60 10.73 20.63
C ALA A 66 -3.37 12.25 20.69
N ARG A 67 -2.18 12.71 21.13
CA ARG A 67 -1.87 14.14 21.25
C ARG A 67 -1.65 14.75 19.86
N VAL A 68 -1.00 14.01 18.97
CA VAL A 68 -0.82 14.43 17.58
C VAL A 68 -2.17 14.54 16.86
N TYR A 69 -3.05 13.54 17.02
CA TYR A 69 -4.41 13.60 16.46
C TYR A 69 -5.21 14.80 17.00
N GLU A 70 -5.16 15.04 18.31
CA GLU A 70 -5.84 16.17 18.92
C GLU A 70 -5.28 17.52 18.42
N GLY A 71 -3.96 17.64 18.29
CA GLY A 71 -3.33 18.83 17.72
C GLY A 71 -3.75 19.09 16.27
N LEU A 72 -3.84 18.05 15.44
CA LEU A 72 -4.33 18.16 14.07
C LEU A 72 -5.81 18.55 14.02
N ARG A 73 -6.65 17.97 14.89
CA ARG A 73 -8.07 18.34 15.02
C ARG A 73 -8.22 19.83 15.32
N GLN A 74 -7.53 20.33 16.35
CA GLN A 74 -7.57 21.75 16.72
C GLN A 74 -7.04 22.66 15.60
N PHE A 75 -6.00 22.23 14.88
CA PHE A 75 -5.47 22.97 13.75
C PHE A 75 -6.49 23.09 12.61
N HIS A 76 -7.19 22.00 12.27
CA HIS A 76 -8.23 22.01 11.23
C HIS A 76 -9.40 22.91 11.63
N GLU A 77 -9.89 22.79 12.86
CA GLU A 77 -10.95 23.66 13.41
C GLU A 77 -10.53 25.14 13.37
N GLY A 78 -9.30 25.46 13.76
CA GLY A 78 -8.75 26.82 13.70
C GLY A 78 -8.61 27.38 12.28
N LYS A 79 -8.59 26.52 11.27
CA LYS A 79 -8.61 26.89 9.84
C LYS A 79 -10.01 26.91 9.24
N GLY A 80 -11.05 26.59 10.02
CA GLY A 80 -12.44 26.55 9.59
C GLY A 80 -12.84 25.26 8.86
N PHE A 81 -12.01 24.22 8.91
CA PHE A 81 -12.35 22.91 8.37
C PHE A 81 -13.09 22.06 9.42
N ASP A 82 -14.06 21.26 8.98
CA ASP A 82 -14.64 20.21 9.81
C ASP A 82 -13.66 19.01 9.88
N PRO A 83 -13.11 18.67 11.06
CA PRO A 83 -12.14 17.59 11.22
C PRO A 83 -12.72 16.20 10.93
N TYR A 84 -14.05 16.04 10.91
CA TYR A 84 -14.72 14.79 10.56
C TYR A 84 -15.06 14.70 9.07
N SER A 85 -14.79 15.77 8.32
CA SER A 85 -15.03 15.82 6.88
C SER A 85 -13.79 15.41 6.08
N GLN A 86 -14.02 15.10 4.81
CA GLN A 86 -12.95 14.87 3.83
C GLN A 86 -12.49 16.17 3.14
N GLU A 87 -12.94 17.34 3.58
CA GLU A 87 -12.68 18.62 2.91
C GLU A 87 -11.20 18.95 2.86
N ILE A 88 -10.48 18.72 3.97
CA ILE A 88 -9.04 19.00 3.99
C ILE A 88 -8.26 18.09 3.05
N ALA A 89 -8.62 16.81 2.97
CA ALA A 89 -7.99 15.87 2.06
C ALA A 89 -8.22 16.30 0.60
N ARG A 90 -9.44 16.73 0.26
CA ARG A 90 -9.74 17.29 -1.07
C ARG A 90 -8.97 18.57 -1.35
N HIS A 91 -8.88 19.48 -0.37
CA HIS A 91 -8.16 20.74 -0.49
C HIS A 91 -6.65 20.53 -0.73
N LEU A 92 -6.08 19.48 -0.14
CA LEU A 92 -4.68 19.10 -0.30
C LEU A 92 -4.43 18.13 -1.48
N GLU A 93 -5.47 17.81 -2.25
CA GLU A 93 -5.43 16.82 -3.35
C GLU A 93 -4.92 15.44 -2.89
N TYR A 94 -5.20 15.09 -1.63
CA TYR A 94 -4.86 13.79 -1.08
C TYR A 94 -5.89 12.71 -1.48
N PRO A 95 -5.43 11.46 -1.68
CA PRO A 95 -6.33 10.34 -1.94
C PRO A 95 -7.33 10.14 -0.80
N LEU A 96 -8.58 9.87 -1.16
CA LEU A 96 -9.63 9.53 -0.20
C LEU A 96 -9.65 8.02 -0.02
N PHE A 97 -9.25 7.56 1.15
CA PHE A 97 -9.32 6.14 1.51
C PHE A 97 -10.69 5.84 2.15
N GLN A 98 -11.37 4.83 1.63
CA GLN A 98 -12.55 4.26 2.27
C GLN A 98 -12.10 3.09 3.13
N VAL A 99 -12.37 3.15 4.43
CA VAL A 99 -12.14 2.01 5.32
C VAL A 99 -13.17 0.94 4.93
N SER A 100 -12.72 -0.24 4.53
CA SER A 100 -13.65 -1.35 4.32
C SER A 100 -14.11 -1.89 5.67
N GLU A 101 -15.39 -2.26 5.77
CA GLU A 101 -16.04 -2.74 7.01
C GLU A 101 -15.33 -3.93 7.67
N ARG A 102 -14.42 -4.61 6.94
CA ARG A 102 -13.59 -5.71 7.46
C ARG A 102 -12.61 -5.26 8.56
N LEU A 103 -12.25 -3.97 8.62
CA LEU A 103 -11.40 -3.42 9.69
C LEU A 103 -12.18 -3.04 10.96
N GLU A 104 -13.48 -2.73 10.88
CA GLU A 104 -14.28 -2.29 12.06
C GLU A 104 -14.24 -3.32 13.19
N ALA A 105 -14.21 -4.61 12.86
CA ALA A 105 -14.17 -5.70 13.83
C ALA A 105 -12.86 -5.78 14.63
N SER A 106 -11.73 -5.27 14.10
CA SER A 106 -10.42 -5.37 14.78
C SER A 106 -10.07 -4.12 15.61
N PHE A 107 -10.69 -2.98 15.36
CA PHE A 107 -10.50 -1.76 16.15
C PHE A 107 -11.53 -1.58 17.27
N ALA A 108 -12.66 -2.29 17.22
CA ALA A 108 -13.66 -2.29 18.28
C ALA A 108 -13.18 -2.94 19.60
N HIS A 109 -12.15 -3.79 19.55
CA HIS A 109 -11.48 -4.31 20.75
C HIS A 109 -10.25 -3.45 21.02
N GLY A 110 -10.48 -2.34 21.75
CA GLY A 110 -9.43 -1.60 22.42
C GLY A 110 -8.74 -2.47 23.48
N GLU A 111 -7.86 -3.36 23.04
CA GLU A 111 -6.87 -3.93 23.93
C GLU A 111 -5.75 -2.91 24.10
N ASN A 112 -5.67 -2.39 25.33
CA ASN A 112 -4.52 -1.62 25.82
C ASN A 112 -3.23 -2.36 25.45
N ILE A 113 -2.35 -1.68 24.69
CA ILE A 113 -0.91 -1.97 24.66
C ILE A 113 -0.21 -0.70 25.13
#